data_AF-A0A367ITD3-F1
#
_entry.id   AF-A0A367ITD3-F1
#
_cell.length_a   1.000
_cell.length_b   1.000
_cell.length_c   1.000
_cell.angle_alpha   90.00
_cell.angle_beta   90.00
_cell.angle_gamma   90.00
#
_symmetry.space_group_name_H-M   'P 1'
#
loop_
_entity.id
_entity.type
_entity.pdbx_description
1 polymer ?
#
loop_
_entity_poly.entity_id
_entity_poly.type
_entity_poly.pdbx_seq_one_letter_code
_entity_poly.pdbx_strand_id
1 'polypeptide(L)'
;MPSFLVQFAQFHEEFRLPELLALAKLENVDIKYEPDNYKLNNPFFKVELDSVQDAQKLVKRAILIKHIFELWGEGSTYEELHAQVKKTSD
;
A
#
# COMPACT_ATOMS: atom_id res chain seq x y z
N MET A 1 0.22 -7.25 -11.28
CA MET A 1 0.86 -6.12 -10.59
C MET A 1 1.10 -6.56 -9.16
N PRO A 2 2.31 -6.40 -8.61
CA PRO A 2 2.58 -6.72 -7.21
C PRO A 2 1.70 -5.90 -6.26
N SER A 3 1.29 -6.52 -5.16
CA SER A 3 0.53 -5.87 -4.09
C SER A 3 1.47 -5.21 -3.08
N PHE A 4 1.07 -4.05 -2.60
CA PHE A 4 1.79 -3.29 -1.58
C PHE A 4 0.87 -2.88 -0.45
N LEU A 5 1.45 -2.80 0.75
CA LEU A 5 0.80 -2.30 1.95
C LEU A 5 1.40 -0.95 2.33
N VAL A 6 0.61 0.11 2.19
CA VAL A 6 0.96 1.46 2.61
C VAL A 6 0.63 1.60 4.09
N GLN A 7 1.61 2.00 4.89
CA GLN A 7 1.41 2.39 6.28
C GLN A 7 1.44 3.91 6.40
N PHE A 8 0.32 4.48 6.82
CA PHE A 8 0.20 5.90 7.06
C PHE A 8 0.53 6.30 8.50
N ALA A 9 0.81 7.59 8.69
CA ALA A 9 0.82 8.22 9.99
C ALA A 9 -0.61 8.35 10.56
N GLN A 10 -0.72 8.29 11.89
CA GLN A 10 -1.98 8.42 12.62
C GLN A 10 -2.23 9.87 13.05
N PHE A 11 -2.23 10.77 12.05
CA PHE A 11 -2.63 12.15 12.20
C PHE A 11 -3.09 12.68 10.85
N HIS A 12 -3.98 13.68 10.84
CA HIS A 12 -4.52 14.28 9.62
C HIS A 12 -5.10 13.22 8.66
N GLU A 13 -5.93 12.32 9.19
CA GLU A 13 -6.34 11.08 8.53
C GLU A 13 -7.02 11.32 7.18
N GLU A 14 -7.80 12.39 7.07
CA GLU A 14 -8.53 12.79 5.86
C GLU A 14 -7.59 13.20 4.71
N PHE A 15 -6.34 13.54 4.99
CA PHE A 15 -5.34 13.95 3.99
C PHE A 15 -4.48 12.80 3.47
N ARG A 16 -4.53 11.62 4.08
CA ARG A 16 -3.68 10.47 3.72
C ARG A 16 -3.91 9.95 2.30
N LEU A 17 -5.16 9.66 1.97
CA LEU A 17 -5.50 9.19 0.62
C LEU A 17 -5.29 10.30 -0.43
N PRO A 18 -5.71 11.56 -0.20
CA PRO A 18 -5.37 12.66 -1.10
C PRO A 18 -3.87 12.84 -1.34
N GLU A 19 -3.03 12.73 -0.31
CA GLU A 19 -1.57 12.80 -0.45
C GLU A 19 -1.05 11.67 -1.36
N LEU A 20 -1.42 10.42 -1.08
CA LEU A 20 -1.00 9.26 -1.88
C LEU A 20 -1.36 9.43 -3.36
N LEU A 21 -2.59 9.88 -3.66
CA LEU A 21 -3.05 10.09 -5.04
C LEU A 21 -2.36 11.27 -5.72
N ALA A 22 -2.09 12.35 -4.97
CA ALA A 22 -1.34 13.49 -5.48
C ALA A 22 0.11 13.10 -5.82
N LEU A 23 0.75 12.29 -4.98
CA LEU A 23 2.10 11.77 -5.21
C LEU A 23 2.13 10.82 -6.42
N ALA A 24 1.14 9.93 -6.56
CA ALA A 24 1.03 9.04 -7.72
C ALA A 24 0.90 9.83 -9.03
N LYS A 25 0.06 10.87 -9.03
CA LYS A 25 -0.07 11.77 -10.18
C LYS A 25 1.22 12.54 -10.48
N LEU A 26 1.92 13.02 -9.44
CA LEU A 26 3.15 13.79 -9.58
C LEU A 26 4.30 12.96 -10.16
N GLU A 27 4.43 11.71 -9.71
CA GLU A 27 5.51 10.79 -10.11
C GLU A 27 5.14 9.92 -11.32
N ASN A 28 3.94 10.13 -11.89
CA ASN A 28 3.38 9.36 -13.00
C ASN A 28 3.38 7.84 -12.72
N VAL A 29 2.89 7.47 -11.54
CA VAL A 29 2.75 6.08 -11.07
C VAL A 29 1.30 5.66 -11.23
N ASP A 30 1.06 4.53 -11.92
CA ASP A 30 -0.25 3.89 -11.94
C ASP A 30 -0.49 3.20 -10.60
N ILE A 31 -1.61 3.52 -9.96
CA ILE A 31 -2.01 2.96 -8.68
C ILE A 31 -3.42 2.41 -8.78
N LYS A 32 -3.56 1.11 -8.50
CA LYS A 32 -4.87 0.46 -8.43
C LYS A 32 -5.17 0.11 -6.99
N TYR A 33 -6.41 0.38 -6.57
CA TYR A 33 -6.84 0.11 -5.21
C TYR A 33 -8.36 0.00 -5.17
N GLU A 34 -8.85 -0.70 -4.16
CA GLU A 34 -10.28 -0.80 -3.85
C GLU A 34 -10.65 0.30 -2.84
N PRO A 35 -11.48 1.30 -3.20
CA PRO A 35 -11.85 2.39 -2.29
C PRO A 35 -12.51 1.90 -1.00
N ASP A 36 -13.27 0.81 -1.07
CA ASP A 36 -13.95 0.22 0.08
C ASP A 36 -12.99 -0.34 1.14
N ASN A 37 -11.75 -0.66 0.76
CA ASN A 37 -10.71 -1.14 1.68
C ASN A 37 -10.01 0.01 2.43
N TYR A 38 -10.18 1.26 2.00
CA TYR A 38 -9.64 2.41 2.73
C TYR A 38 -10.52 2.73 3.94
N LYS A 39 -9.92 2.76 5.13
CA LYS A 39 -10.62 3.08 6.39
C LYS A 39 -9.85 4.11 7.20
N LEU A 40 -10.54 5.13 7.73
CA LEU A 40 -9.89 6.17 8.51
C LEU A 40 -9.32 5.66 9.85
N ASN A 41 -9.93 4.64 10.44
CA ASN A 41 -9.46 4.03 11.69
C ASN A 41 -8.35 2.98 11.48
N ASN A 42 -7.94 2.70 10.24
CA ASN A 42 -6.87 1.77 9.93
C ASN A 42 -5.68 2.56 9.34
N PRO A 43 -4.46 2.43 9.90
CA PRO A 43 -3.28 3.05 9.31
C PRO A 43 -2.77 2.33 8.05
N PHE A 44 -3.26 1.12 7.77
CA PHE A 44 -2.82 0.33 6.64
C PHE A 44 -3.80 0.39 5.46
N PHE A 45 -3.24 0.45 4.26
CA PHE A 45 -4.02 0.45 3.03
C PHE A 45 -3.33 -0.37 1.94
N LYS A 46 -4.07 -1.28 1.33
CA LYS A 46 -3.56 -2.17 0.29
C LYS A 46 -3.76 -1.54 -1.08
N VAL A 47 -2.71 -1.54 -1.88
CA VAL A 47 -2.69 -0.98 -3.24
C VAL A 47 -1.90 -1.92 -4.16
N GLU A 48 -2.10 -1.80 -5.46
CA GLU A 48 -1.28 -2.46 -6.49
C GLU A 48 -0.50 -1.40 -7.24
N LEU A 49 0.78 -1.68 -7.48
CA LEU A 49 1.70 -0.85 -8.23
C LEU A 49 2.43 -1.72 -9.26
N ASP A 50 3.00 -1.09 -10.28
CA ASP A 50 3.72 -1.83 -11.32
C ASP A 50 5.08 -2.36 -10.85
N SER A 51 5.72 -1.68 -9.89
CA SER A 51 7.08 -2.02 -9.45
C SER A 51 7.43 -1.50 -8.05
N VAL A 52 8.49 -2.07 -7.46
CA VAL A 52 9.10 -1.55 -6.22
C VAL A 52 9.65 -0.13 -6.41
N GLN A 53 10.13 0.20 -7.61
CA GLN A 53 10.63 1.54 -7.94
C GLN A 53 9.51 2.58 -7.88
N ASP A 54 8.29 2.21 -8.26
CA ASP A 54 7.15 3.12 -8.15
C ASP A 54 6.74 3.34 -6.69
N ALA A 55 6.75 2.30 -5.86
CA ALA A 55 6.59 2.47 -4.41
C ALA A 55 7.66 3.42 -3.81
N GLN A 56 8.91 3.31 -4.26
CA GLN A 56 9.99 4.20 -3.82
C GLN A 56 9.75 5.65 -4.23
N LYS A 57 9.24 5.90 -5.44
CA LYS A 57 8.90 7.27 -5.89
C LYS A 57 7.82 7.89 -4.99
N LEU A 58 6.78 7.12 -4.66
CA LEU A 58 5.68 7.58 -3.80
C LEU A 58 6.19 7.97 -2.41
N VAL A 59 6.95 7.09 -1.74
CA VAL A 59 7.38 7.34 -0.36
C VAL A 59 8.44 8.43 -0.24
N LYS A 60 9.24 8.68 -1.30
CA LYS A 60 10.35 9.65 -1.28
C LYS A 60 9.95 11.07 -0.87
N ARG A 61 8.73 11.49 -1.18
CA ARG A 61 8.20 12.84 -0.91
C ARG A 61 7.03 12.84 0.07
N ALA A 62 6.69 11.70 0.63
CA ALA A 62 5.53 11.57 1.48
C ALA A 62 5.78 12.13 2.88
N ILE A 63 4.75 12.73 3.46
CA ILE A 63 4.75 13.22 4.84
C ILE A 63 3.84 12.31 5.68
N LEU A 64 2.68 11.90 5.13
CA LEU A 64 1.71 11.07 5.83
C LEU A 64 1.89 9.58 5.54
N ILE A 65 2.74 9.17 4.60
CA ILE A 65 3.14 7.77 4.39
C ILE A 65 4.44 7.52 5.16
N LYS A 66 4.41 6.58 6.12
CA LYS A 66 5.59 6.18 6.89
C LYS A 66 6.41 5.14 6.16
N HIS A 67 5.74 4.11 5.64
CA HIS A 67 6.37 2.95 4.99
C HIS A 67 5.47 2.40 3.89
N ILE A 68 6.08 1.77 2.89
CA ILE A 68 5.39 0.95 1.89
C ILE A 68 6.10 -0.40 1.88
N PHE A 69 5.33 -1.47 2.09
CA PHE A 69 5.82 -2.84 2.13
C PHE A 69 5.31 -3.59 0.91
N GLU A 70 6.17 -4.38 0.27
CA GLU A 70 5.69 -5.37 -0.69
C GLU A 70 4.95 -6.48 0.07
N LEU A 71 3.75 -6.81 -0.38
CA LEU A 71 2.88 -7.77 0.30
C LEU A 71 3.02 -9.16 -0.34
N TRP A 72 3.64 -10.07 0.39
CA TRP A 72 3.91 -11.44 -0.09
C TRP A 72 2.81 -12.44 0.29
N GLY A 73 1.93 -12.08 1.23
CA GLY A 73 0.78 -12.89 1.61
C GLY A 73 -0.05 -12.25 2.72
N GLU A 74 -1.31 -12.65 2.80
CA GLU A 74 -2.29 -12.25 3.83
C GLU A 74 -3.19 -13.46 4.17
N GLY A 75 -3.99 -13.39 5.23
CA GLY A 75 -4.86 -14.50 5.61
C GLY A 75 -5.61 -14.20 6.90
N SER A 76 -6.80 -14.77 7.04
CA SER A 76 -7.57 -14.67 8.30
C SER A 76 -7.11 -15.70 9.33
N THR A 77 -6.42 -16.74 8.87
CA THR A 77 -5.76 -17.75 9.69
C THR A 77 -4.28 -17.86 9.33
N TYR A 78 -3.50 -18.46 10.24
CA TYR A 78 -2.09 -18.72 10.00
C TYR A 78 -1.88 -19.67 8.81
N GLU A 79 -2.75 -20.67 8.67
CA GLU A 79 -2.69 -21.66 7.58
C GLU A 79 -2.92 -21.02 6.22
N GLU A 80 -3.89 -20.10 6.11
CA GLU A 80 -4.16 -19.32 4.89
C GLU A 80 -2.97 -18.43 4.53
N LEU A 81 -2.45 -17.68 5.51
CA LEU A 81 -1.28 -16.81 5.33
C LEU A 81 -0.07 -17.62 4.85
N HIS A 82 0.25 -18.72 5.51
CA HIS A 82 1.38 -19.58 5.18
C HIS A 82 1.23 -20.19 3.78
N ALA A 83 0.03 -20.61 3.39
CA ALA A 83 -0.24 -21.11 2.05
C ALA A 83 -0.04 -20.02 0.98
N GLN A 84 -0.50 -18.79 1.24
CA GLN A 84 -0.34 -17.68 0.29
C GLN A 84 1.12 -17.25 0.14
N VAL A 85 1.87 -17.16 1.24
CA VAL A 85 3.29 -16.79 1.20
C VAL A 85 4.09 -17.81 0.38
N LYS A 86 3.82 -19.11 0.55
CA LYS A 86 4.47 -20.16 -0.27
C LYS A 86 4.22 -19.95 -1.76
N LYS A 87 2.94 -19.79 -2.15
CA LYS A 87 2.55 -19.57 -3.55
C LYS A 87 3.22 -18.35 -4.20
N THR A 88 3.54 -17.33 -3.41
CA THR A 88 4.13 -16.07 -3.89
C THR A 88 5.67 -16.11 -3.91
N SER A 89 6.27 -17.05 -3.18
CA SER A 89 7.73 -17.23 -3.09
C SER A 89 8.28 -18.21 -4.14
N ASP A 90 7.42 -19.04 -4.74
CA ASP A 90 7.72 -19.96 -5.85
C ASP A 90 7.61 -19.26 -7.22
#